data_AF-A0A7U9RIB8-F1
#
_entry.id   AF-A0A7U9RIB8-F1
#
_cell.length_a   1.000
_cell.length_b   1.000
_cell.length_c   1.000
_cell.angle_alpha   90.00
_cell.angle_beta   90.00
_cell.angle_gamma   90.00
#
_symmetry.space_group_name_H-M   'P 1'
#
loop_
_entity.id
_entity.type
_entity.pdbx_description
1 polymer ?
#
loop_
_entity_poly.entity_id
_entity_poly.type
_entity_poly.pdbx_seq_one_letter_code
_entity_poly.pdbx_strand_id
1 'polypeptide(L)'
;MDISIYRQSVCMADDVDDHTFTYTIEPSTTFSDIFLDLIKQKYFPRVFGNDVVWTLFCGDDDLMSWKTKQNKLYSRFVDKEPTILSVKSWTTAGHINFCYYSSPIKRAQHIFTRFSGLKFHIWHEGFMPEYESYHIPQVIEDDWRKLL
;
A
#
# COMPACT_ATOMS: atom_id res chain seq x y z
N MET A 1 18.58 10.89 7.85
CA MET A 1 17.57 10.73 8.93
C MET A 1 17.15 9.29 8.91
N ASP A 2 17.04 8.60 10.04
CA ASP A 2 16.55 7.22 10.02
C ASP A 2 15.03 7.19 10.23
N ILE A 3 14.36 6.27 9.53
CA ILE A 3 12.94 5.99 9.68
C ILE A 3 12.74 4.54 10.07
N SER A 4 11.79 4.29 10.97
CA SER A 4 11.37 2.93 11.31
C SER A 4 10.32 2.45 10.30
N ILE A 5 10.50 1.24 9.79
CA ILE A 5 9.59 0.61 8.85
C ILE A 5 9.02 -0.62 9.51
N TYR A 6 7.71 -0.72 9.55
CA TYR A 6 6.97 -1.87 10.08
C TYR A 6 6.19 -2.53 8.97
N ARG A 7 5.98 -3.84 9.06
CA ARG A 7 5.00 -4.54 8.22
C ARG A 7 4.07 -5.39 9.05
N GLN A 8 2.83 -5.52 8.59
CA GLN A 8 1.89 -6.46 9.20
C GLN A 8 2.40 -7.89 9.03
N SER A 9 2.17 -8.72 10.05
CA SER A 9 2.44 -10.15 9.96
C SER A 9 1.44 -10.82 9.03
N VAL A 10 1.88 -11.84 8.31
CA VAL A 10 1.05 -12.72 7.48
C VAL A 10 0.99 -14.13 8.09
N CYS A 11 0.57 -15.14 7.30
CA CYS A 11 0.47 -16.52 7.79
C CYS A 11 1.79 -16.99 8.44
N MET A 12 1.73 -17.49 9.69
CA MET A 12 2.93 -17.80 10.50
C MET A 12 3.91 -18.78 9.85
N ALA A 13 3.46 -19.64 8.94
CA ALA A 13 4.35 -20.59 8.25
C ALA A 13 5.22 -19.91 7.17
N ASP A 14 4.73 -18.81 6.60
CA ASP A 14 5.39 -18.07 5.51
C ASP A 14 6.10 -16.80 6.03
N ASP A 15 5.97 -16.49 7.33
CA ASP A 15 6.38 -15.21 7.92
C ASP A 15 7.11 -15.37 9.25
N VAL A 16 8.40 -15.64 9.16
CA VAL A 16 9.29 -15.92 10.31
C VAL A 16 10.36 -14.85 10.51
N ASP A 17 10.48 -13.92 9.57
CA ASP A 17 11.47 -12.85 9.57
C ASP A 17 10.98 -11.65 10.40
N ASP A 18 11.91 -10.77 10.81
CA ASP A 18 11.56 -9.56 11.55
C ASP A 18 10.59 -8.67 10.77
N HIS A 19 9.59 -8.15 11.49
CA HIS A 19 8.56 -7.25 10.94
C HIS A 19 8.94 -5.77 11.06
N THR A 20 10.17 -5.49 11.46
CA THR A 20 10.71 -4.14 11.65
C THR A 20 12.03 -3.99 10.90
N PHE A 21 12.22 -2.85 10.26
CA PHE A 21 13.42 -2.50 9.52
C PHE A 21 13.74 -1.02 9.74
N THR A 22 15.03 -0.69 9.93
CA THR A 22 15.47 0.71 10.02
C THR A 22 16.07 1.13 8.69
N TYR A 23 15.55 2.20 8.09
CA TYR A 23 15.98 2.69 6.79
C TYR A 23 16.56 4.10 6.90
N THR A 24 17.75 4.33 6.34
CA THR A 24 18.36 5.66 6.29
C THR A 24 17.82 6.45 5.10
N ILE A 25 17.13 7.55 5.40
CA ILE A 25 16.58 8.50 4.42
C ILE A 25 17.65 9.53 4.06
N GLU A 26 17.99 9.54 2.78
CA GLU A 26 18.81 10.57 2.12
C GLU A 26 17.94 11.71 1.59
N PRO A 27 18.49 12.92 1.32
CA PRO A 27 17.72 14.07 0.84
C PRO A 27 16.88 13.82 -0.42
N SER A 28 17.32 12.90 -1.27
CA SER A 28 16.64 12.53 -2.51
C SER A 28 15.70 11.32 -2.39
N THR A 29 15.65 10.65 -1.23
CA THR A 29 14.87 9.42 -1.07
C THR A 29 13.37 9.68 -1.18
N THR A 30 12.71 8.90 -2.02
CA THR A 30 11.25 8.85 -2.18
C THR A 30 10.67 7.59 -1.54
N PHE A 31 9.34 7.50 -1.40
CA PHE A 31 8.72 6.26 -0.92
C PHE A 31 8.80 5.14 -1.95
N SER A 32 8.77 5.46 -3.25
CA SER A 32 9.03 4.49 -4.31
C SER A 32 10.39 3.82 -4.15
N ASP A 33 11.44 4.59 -3.83
CA ASP A 33 12.79 4.05 -3.62
C ASP A 33 12.78 3.04 -2.47
N ILE A 34 12.21 3.42 -1.32
CA ILE A 34 12.09 2.53 -0.15
C ILE A 34 11.31 1.26 -0.50
N PHE A 35 10.14 1.40 -1.12
CA PHE A 35 9.29 0.26 -1.44
C PHE A 35 10.00 -0.72 -2.39
N LEU A 36 10.62 -0.19 -3.46
CA LEU A 36 11.35 -1.00 -4.43
C LEU A 36 12.58 -1.69 -3.80
N ASP A 37 13.31 -1.01 -2.94
CA ASP A 37 14.46 -1.60 -2.27
C ASP A 37 14.07 -2.69 -1.28
N LEU A 38 12.98 -2.53 -0.53
CA LEU A 38 12.44 -3.57 0.34
C LEU A 38 11.93 -4.79 -0.44
N ILE A 39 11.34 -4.58 -1.63
CA ILE A 39 10.98 -5.69 -2.54
C ILE A 39 12.24 -6.46 -2.96
N LYS A 40 13.31 -5.76 -3.37
CA LYS A 40 14.59 -6.39 -3.77
C LYS A 40 15.24 -7.15 -2.62
N GLN A 41 15.15 -6.62 -1.40
CA GLN A 41 15.67 -7.23 -0.18
C GLN A 41 14.83 -8.40 0.32
N LYS A 42 13.70 -8.72 -0.35
CA LYS A 42 12.75 -9.78 0.05
C LYS A 42 12.17 -9.55 1.45
N TYR A 43 12.00 -8.29 1.84
CA TYR A 43 11.40 -7.92 3.13
C TYR A 43 9.93 -8.37 3.23
N PHE A 44 9.23 -8.46 2.09
CA PHE A 44 7.87 -8.95 2.02
C PHE A 44 7.85 -10.47 1.83
N PRO A 45 7.22 -11.24 2.73
CA PRO A 45 7.15 -12.68 2.62
C PRO A 45 6.34 -13.11 1.40
N ARG A 46 6.72 -14.24 0.82
CA ARG A 46 6.01 -14.85 -0.31
C ARG A 46 5.00 -15.87 0.19
N VAL A 47 3.72 -15.51 0.13
CA VAL A 47 2.62 -16.41 0.52
C VAL A 47 2.16 -17.30 -0.64
N PHE A 48 1.56 -18.44 -0.33
CA PHE A 48 1.02 -19.37 -1.34
C PHE A 48 0.06 -18.68 -2.33
N GLY A 49 0.25 -18.94 -3.63
CA GLY A 49 -0.48 -18.26 -4.72
C GLY A 49 0.00 -16.84 -5.04
N ASN A 50 0.59 -16.14 -4.06
CA ASN A 50 1.18 -14.80 -4.17
C ASN A 50 0.27 -13.79 -4.90
N ASP A 51 -1.04 -13.86 -4.64
CA ASP A 51 -2.05 -12.93 -5.16
C ASP A 51 -2.53 -12.04 -4.02
N VAL A 52 -1.62 -11.19 -3.55
CA VAL A 52 -1.81 -10.33 -2.38
C VAL A 52 -1.39 -8.89 -2.69
N VAL A 53 -1.80 -7.96 -1.83
CA VAL A 53 -1.44 -6.55 -1.97
C VAL A 53 -0.76 -6.06 -0.69
N TRP A 54 0.39 -5.44 -0.85
CA TRP A 54 1.06 -4.67 0.20
C TRP A 54 0.83 -3.19 -0.02
N THR A 55 0.56 -2.44 1.04
CA THR A 55 0.29 -1.00 0.93
C THR A 55 1.16 -0.23 1.90
N LEU A 56 1.84 0.80 1.42
CA LEU A 56 2.70 1.68 2.19
C LEU A 56 1.86 2.83 2.76
N PHE A 57 1.90 2.95 4.08
CA PHE A 57 1.33 4.07 4.82
C PHE A 57 2.44 4.88 5.52
N CYS A 58 2.28 6.21 5.56
CA CYS A 58 3.06 7.08 6.42
C CYS A 58 2.11 8.00 7.19
N GLY A 59 2.00 7.80 8.50
CA GLY A 59 0.85 8.32 9.25
C GLY A 59 -0.46 7.72 8.74
N ASP A 60 -1.44 8.57 8.44
CA ASP A 60 -2.76 8.18 7.91
C ASP A 60 -2.83 8.15 6.37
N ASP A 61 -1.73 8.53 5.70
CA ASP A 61 -1.65 8.61 4.25
C ASP A 61 -1.39 7.22 3.64
N ASP A 62 -2.31 6.73 2.80
CA ASP A 62 -2.13 5.55 1.95
C ASP A 62 -1.43 6.00 0.67
N LEU A 63 -0.11 5.80 0.59
CA LEU A 63 0.70 6.46 -0.43
C LEU A 63 0.94 5.59 -1.66
N MET A 64 1.10 4.29 -1.46
CA MET A 64 1.44 3.35 -2.52
C MET A 64 0.93 1.95 -2.24
N SER A 65 0.73 1.16 -3.29
CA SER A 65 0.44 -0.27 -3.17
C SER A 65 1.21 -1.11 -4.18
N TRP A 66 1.49 -2.35 -3.82
CA TRP A 66 2.14 -3.34 -4.66
C TRP A 66 1.27 -4.58 -4.80
N LYS A 67 0.81 -4.84 -6.03
CA LYS A 67 0.10 -6.06 -6.39
C LYS A 67 1.12 -7.12 -6.79
N THR A 68 1.35 -8.07 -5.88
CA THR A 68 2.47 -9.03 -5.94
C THR A 68 2.46 -9.93 -7.17
N LYS A 69 1.30 -10.48 -7.56
CA LYS A 69 1.17 -11.41 -8.69
C LYS A 69 1.54 -10.81 -10.04
N GLN A 70 1.15 -9.56 -10.28
CA GLN A 70 1.47 -8.82 -11.50
C GLN A 70 2.77 -8.02 -11.38
N ASN A 71 3.39 -8.04 -10.20
CA ASN A 71 4.52 -7.20 -9.85
C ASN A 71 4.31 -5.72 -10.23
N LYS A 72 3.14 -5.18 -9.91
CA LYS A 72 2.74 -3.82 -10.32
C LYS A 72 2.56 -2.92 -9.10
N LEU A 73 3.23 -1.76 -9.15
CA LEU A 73 3.06 -0.69 -8.17
C LEU A 73 2.00 0.30 -8.63
N TYR A 74 1.23 0.81 -7.67
CA TYR A 74 0.32 1.93 -7.84
C TYR A 74 0.71 3.01 -6.83
N SER A 75 0.93 4.22 -7.34
CA SER A 75 1.29 5.40 -6.55
C SER A 75 0.11 6.35 -6.46
N ARG A 76 -0.05 7.07 -5.34
CA ARG A 76 -1.00 8.21 -5.23
C ARG A 76 -0.43 9.52 -5.72
N PHE A 77 0.85 9.57 -6.05
CA PHE A 77 1.47 10.79 -6.58
C PHE A 77 1.08 10.96 -8.05
N VAL A 78 0.25 11.96 -8.34
CA VAL A 78 -0.22 12.30 -9.69
C VAL A 78 0.91 12.92 -10.52
N ASP A 79 1.70 13.80 -9.88
CA ASP A 79 2.87 14.44 -10.45
C ASP A 79 4.16 13.72 -10.03
N LYS A 80 5.29 14.44 -10.14
CA LYS A 80 6.56 13.97 -9.59
C LYS A 80 6.41 13.69 -8.09
N GLU A 81 6.76 12.47 -7.69
CA GLU A 81 6.81 12.07 -6.29
C GLU A 81 7.76 12.99 -5.49
N PRO A 82 7.28 13.63 -4.42
CA PRO A 82 8.11 14.43 -3.54
C PRO A 82 9.05 13.54 -2.71
N THR A 83 10.19 14.10 -2.29
CA THR A 83 11.09 13.39 -1.37
C THR A 83 10.48 13.36 0.04
N ILE A 84 10.78 12.33 0.81
CA ILE A 84 10.16 12.14 2.13
C ILE A 84 10.46 13.33 3.06
N LEU A 85 11.68 13.86 3.00
CA LEU A 85 12.11 14.99 3.83
C LEU A 85 11.44 16.32 3.44
N SER A 86 10.82 16.41 2.26
CA SER A 86 10.18 17.64 1.79
C SER A 86 8.78 17.88 2.39
N VAL A 87 8.16 16.85 2.97
CA VAL A 87 6.81 16.94 3.53
C VAL A 87 6.86 16.74 5.05
N LYS A 88 6.41 17.76 5.79
CA LYS A 88 6.52 17.80 7.25
C LYS A 88 5.68 16.73 7.96
N SER A 89 4.50 16.38 7.45
CA SER A 89 3.65 15.35 8.05
C SER A 89 4.35 13.98 8.08
N TRP A 90 5.06 13.63 7.00
CA TRP A 90 5.76 12.35 6.88
C TRP A 90 6.99 12.25 7.80
N THR A 91 7.76 13.33 7.91
CA THR A 91 8.88 13.38 8.87
C THR A 91 8.39 13.39 10.32
N THR A 92 7.23 13.99 10.58
CA THR A 92 6.62 13.99 11.92
C THR A 92 6.06 12.62 12.30
N ALA A 93 5.49 11.88 11.35
CA ALA A 93 5.04 10.51 11.58
C ALA A 93 6.22 9.62 12.03
N GLY A 94 7.40 9.82 11.44
CA GLY A 94 8.66 9.17 11.88
C GLY A 94 8.71 7.66 11.65
N HIS A 95 7.70 7.09 10.98
CA HIS A 95 7.65 5.68 10.61
C HIS A 95 6.81 5.43 9.37
N ILE A 96 7.04 4.26 8.75
CA ILE A 96 6.30 3.72 7.62
C ILE A 96 5.65 2.41 8.06
N ASN A 97 4.39 2.19 7.69
CA ASN A 97 3.69 0.95 7.94
C ASN A 97 3.31 0.28 6.62
N PHE A 98 3.63 -1.00 6.47
CA PHE A 98 3.13 -1.82 5.39
C PHE A 98 1.95 -2.65 5.87
N CYS A 99 0.77 -2.39 5.30
CA CYS A 99 -0.42 -3.20 5.56
C CYS A 99 -0.56 -4.31 4.51
N TYR A 100 -1.05 -5.46 4.97
CA TYR A 100 -1.22 -6.66 4.18
C TYR A 100 -2.69 -6.90 3.84
N TYR A 101 -2.99 -7.02 2.56
CA TYR A 101 -4.28 -7.49 2.08
C TYR A 101 -4.11 -8.87 1.47
N SER A 102 -4.74 -9.86 2.09
CA SER A 102 -4.63 -11.25 1.68
C SER A 102 -5.25 -11.57 0.31
N SER A 103 -5.89 -10.61 -0.35
CA SER A 103 -6.34 -10.72 -1.74
C SER A 103 -6.62 -9.34 -2.36
N PRO A 104 -6.58 -9.23 -3.71
CA PRO A 104 -7.04 -8.04 -4.43
C PRO A 104 -8.46 -7.60 -4.07
N ILE A 105 -9.37 -8.55 -3.83
CA ILE A 105 -10.77 -8.27 -3.47
C ILE A 105 -10.85 -7.57 -2.11
N LYS A 106 -10.07 -8.01 -1.11
CA LYS A 106 -10.03 -7.34 0.20
C LYS A 106 -9.51 -5.91 0.10
N ARG A 107 -8.47 -5.69 -0.73
CA ARG A 107 -7.96 -4.35 -0.97
C ARG A 107 -8.98 -3.47 -1.69
N ALA A 108 -9.64 -4.00 -2.72
CA ALA A 108 -10.70 -3.29 -3.43
C ALA A 108 -11.85 -2.90 -2.48
N GLN A 109 -12.30 -3.83 -1.63
CA GLN A 109 -13.31 -3.55 -0.62
C GLN A 109 -12.89 -2.42 0.33
N HIS A 110 -11.63 -2.44 0.80
CA HIS A 110 -11.11 -1.38 1.66
C HIS A 110 -11.15 0.00 0.96
N ILE A 111 -10.71 0.08 -0.30
CA ILE A 111 -10.78 1.31 -1.09
C ILE A 111 -12.24 1.76 -1.23
N PHE A 112 -13.12 0.84 -1.63
CA PHE A 112 -14.54 1.12 -1.82
C PHE A 112 -15.18 1.68 -0.55
N THR A 113 -14.98 1.02 0.59
CA THR A 113 -15.51 1.44 1.89
C THR A 113 -14.90 2.75 2.37
N ARG A 114 -13.59 2.98 2.19
CA ARG A 114 -12.91 4.24 2.55
C ARG A 114 -13.57 5.46 1.90
N PHE A 115 -14.06 5.30 0.68
CA PHE A 115 -14.68 6.36 -0.10
C PHE A 115 -16.21 6.25 -0.17
N SER A 116 -16.83 5.51 0.75
CA SER A 116 -18.29 5.32 0.85
C SER A 116 -18.93 4.87 -0.47
N GLY A 117 -18.20 4.07 -1.26
CA GLY A 117 -18.64 3.58 -2.57
C GLY A 117 -18.72 4.63 -3.68
N LEU A 118 -18.27 5.86 -3.42
CA LEU A 118 -18.30 6.98 -4.37
C LEU A 118 -17.10 6.90 -5.31
N LYS A 119 -17.30 6.33 -6.50
CA LYS A 119 -16.25 6.19 -7.53
C LYS A 119 -15.59 7.52 -7.91
N PHE A 120 -16.31 8.63 -7.85
CA PHE A 120 -15.73 9.96 -8.07
C PHE A 120 -14.61 10.27 -7.06
N HIS A 121 -14.78 9.97 -5.77
CA HIS A 121 -13.74 10.17 -4.76
C HIS A 121 -12.58 9.18 -4.95
N ILE A 122 -12.87 7.92 -5.29
CA ILE A 122 -11.82 6.93 -5.62
C ILE A 122 -10.92 7.44 -6.75
N TRP A 123 -11.52 8.08 -7.77
CA TRP A 123 -10.79 8.71 -8.88
C TRP A 123 -10.03 9.96 -8.46
N HIS A 124 -10.71 10.89 -7.79
CA HIS A 124 -10.14 12.16 -7.35
C HIS A 124 -8.90 11.96 -6.46
N GLU A 125 -8.93 10.96 -5.59
CA GLU A 125 -7.85 10.65 -4.65
C GLU A 125 -6.77 9.72 -5.24
N GLY A 126 -6.83 9.42 -6.55
CA GLY A 126 -5.77 8.65 -7.24
C GLY A 126 -5.80 7.13 -7.01
N PHE A 127 -6.90 6.57 -6.50
CA PHE A 127 -7.06 5.13 -6.27
C PHE A 127 -7.67 4.39 -7.46
N MET A 128 -8.32 5.10 -8.39
CA MET A 128 -9.06 4.45 -9.49
C MET A 128 -8.21 3.51 -10.35
N PRO A 129 -6.97 3.86 -10.77
CA PRO A 129 -6.15 2.93 -11.57
C PRO A 129 -5.85 1.60 -10.85
N GLU A 130 -5.68 1.64 -9.53
CA GLU A 130 -5.52 0.44 -8.72
C GLU A 130 -6.84 -0.32 -8.64
N TYR A 131 -7.92 0.38 -8.27
CA TYR A 131 -9.24 -0.20 -8.04
C TYR A 131 -9.78 -0.92 -9.27
N GLU A 132 -9.71 -0.29 -10.45
CA GLU A 132 -10.15 -0.88 -11.72
C GLU A 132 -9.34 -2.14 -12.09
N SER A 133 -8.05 -2.18 -11.72
CA SER A 133 -7.18 -3.33 -12.00
C SER A 133 -7.58 -4.61 -11.25
N TYR A 134 -8.48 -4.50 -10.29
CA TYR A 134 -9.05 -5.62 -9.56
C TYR A 134 -10.25 -6.25 -10.27
N HIS A 135 -10.80 -5.60 -11.30
CA HIS A 135 -11.92 -6.09 -12.12
C HIS A 135 -13.12 -6.54 -11.26
N ILE A 136 -13.49 -5.73 -10.26
CA ILE A 136 -14.58 -6.05 -9.34
C ILE A 136 -15.91 -6.05 -10.10
N PRO A 137 -16.68 -7.16 -10.10
CA PRO A 137 -17.99 -7.20 -10.72
C PRO A 137 -18.99 -6.28 -10.01
N GLN A 138 -19.93 -5.68 -10.76
CA GLN A 138 -20.95 -4.78 -10.20
C GLN A 138 -21.75 -5.43 -9.07
N VAL A 139 -22.08 -6.73 -9.19
CA VAL A 139 -22.80 -7.47 -8.16
C VAL A 139 -22.08 -7.48 -6.81
N ILE A 140 -20.74 -7.53 -6.80
CA ILE A 140 -19.93 -7.48 -5.59
C ILE A 140 -19.94 -6.06 -5.00
N GLU A 141 -19.83 -5.03 -5.83
CA GLU A 141 -19.95 -3.64 -5.36
C GLU A 141 -21.33 -3.35 -4.78
N ASP A 142 -22.38 -3.91 -5.38
CA ASP A 142 -23.76 -3.76 -4.90
C ASP A 142 -23.95 -4.43 -3.54
N ASP A 143 -23.30 -5.57 -3.31
CA ASP A 143 -23.28 -6.22 -2.00
C ASP A 143 -22.52 -5.39 -0.95
N TRP A 144 -21.36 -4.81 -1.30
CA TRP A 144 -20.64 -3.91 -0.40
C TRP A 144 -21.43 -2.65 -0.08
N ARG A 145 -22.16 -2.09 -1.05
CA ARG A 145 -22.98 -0.89 -0.86
C ARG A 145 -24.11 -1.09 0.16
N LYS A 146 -24.61 -2.31 0.34
CA LYS A 146 -25.61 -2.64 1.36
C LYS A 146 -25.06 -2.57 2.80
N LEU A 147 -23.74 -2.54 2.96
CA LEU A 147 -23.03 -2.55 4.25
C LEU A 147 -22.48 -1.18 4.65
N LEU A 148 -22.67 -0.15 3.81
CA LEU A 148 -22.29 1.24 4.07
C LEU A 148 -23.43 1.99 4.79
#